data_AF-A0A6P0Y1I3-F1
#
_entry.id   AF-A0A6P0Y1I3-F1
#
_cell.length_a   1.000
_cell.length_b   1.000
_cell.length_c   1.000
_cell.angle_alpha   90.00
_cell.angle_beta   90.00
_cell.angle_gamma   90.00
#
_symmetry.space_group_name_H-M   'P 1'
#
loop_
_entity.id
_entity.type
_entity.pdbx_description
1 polymer ?
#
loop_
_entity_poly.entity_id
_entity_poly.type
_entity_poly.pdbx_seq_one_letter_code
_entity_poly.pdbx_strand_id
1 'polypeptide(L)'
;NVIQLGESRKKRMDDREFVLGALAVMLTSDSYKDYAKYGREEFLDNAMKKINDLSDSKIQQLGKKFKSTMIVCQEIFGDEAFRKPKKPKQRKFPVNKALFETWSFHISQLNSQEIQKLKMRKQDLINQFAKYVDKDKEFFKSISQAQDQIEYRFETIEKIIKEVIND
;
A
#
# COMPACT_ATOMS: atom_id res chain seq x y z
N ASN A 1 14.69 -9.19 -5.30
CA ASN A 1 13.22 -9.33 -5.48
C ASN A 1 12.57 -9.34 -4.12
N VAL A 2 11.89 -8.25 -3.78
CA VAL A 2 11.36 -7.98 -2.43
C VAL A 2 10.16 -8.87 -2.10
N ILE A 3 9.37 -9.26 -3.12
CA ILE A 3 8.20 -10.12 -2.97
C ILE A 3 8.20 -11.16 -4.09
N GLN A 4 8.09 -12.44 -3.76
CA GLN A 4 7.90 -13.51 -4.74
C GLN A 4 6.40 -13.81 -4.88
N LEU A 5 5.86 -13.61 -6.08
CA LEU A 5 4.50 -14.03 -6.44
C LEU A 5 4.53 -15.47 -7.00
N GLY A 6 3.45 -16.23 -6.77
CA GLY A 6 3.30 -17.58 -7.34
C GLY A 6 3.12 -17.57 -8.87
N GLU A 7 3.46 -18.67 -9.52
CA GLU A 7 3.50 -18.82 -10.99
C GLU A 7 2.19 -18.45 -11.71
N SER A 8 1.03 -18.82 -11.15
CA SER A 8 -0.28 -18.48 -11.73
C SER A 8 -0.58 -16.98 -11.68
N ARG A 9 0.00 -16.24 -10.73
CA ARG A 9 -0.14 -14.78 -10.62
C ARG A 9 0.77 -14.04 -11.61
N LYS A 10 2.00 -14.54 -11.81
CA LYS A 10 2.91 -14.01 -12.85
C LYS A 10 2.29 -14.11 -14.25
N LYS A 11 1.63 -15.25 -14.55
CA LYS A 11 0.92 -15.44 -15.83
C LYS A 11 -0.25 -14.48 -16.07
N ARG A 12 -0.86 -13.96 -14.99
CA ARG A 12 -1.92 -12.95 -15.06
C ARG A 12 -1.40 -11.51 -15.04
N MET A 13 -0.08 -11.32 -15.04
CA MET A 13 0.57 -10.01 -14.95
C MET A 13 0.20 -9.26 -13.66
N ASP A 14 -0.14 -9.99 -12.59
CA ASP A 14 -0.56 -9.41 -11.31
C ASP A 14 0.53 -8.49 -10.76
N ASP A 15 1.82 -8.81 -10.98
CA ASP A 15 2.98 -7.99 -10.60
C ASP A 15 2.95 -6.60 -11.22
N ARG A 16 2.65 -6.50 -12.52
CA ARG A 16 2.53 -5.21 -13.22
C ARG A 16 1.36 -4.40 -12.69
N GLU A 17 0.25 -5.05 -12.36
CA GLU A 17 -0.93 -4.39 -11.83
C GLU A 17 -0.73 -3.89 -10.38
N PHE A 18 0.04 -4.63 -9.56
CA PHE A 18 0.47 -4.15 -8.24
C PHE A 18 1.35 -2.90 -8.37
N VAL A 19 2.36 -2.95 -9.23
CA VAL A 19 3.25 -1.82 -9.47
C VAL A 19 2.47 -0.62 -9.99
N LEU A 20 1.64 -0.80 -11.03
CA LEU A 20 0.81 0.27 -11.58
C LEU A 20 -0.13 0.87 -10.52
N GLY A 21 -0.76 0.05 -9.68
CA GLY A 21 -1.60 0.52 -8.58
C GLY A 21 -0.84 1.38 -7.58
N ALA A 22 0.35 0.96 -7.15
CA ALA A 22 1.19 1.76 -6.27
C ALA A 22 1.66 3.06 -6.94
N LEU A 23 2.10 3.01 -8.20
CA LEU A 23 2.50 4.20 -8.94
C LEU A 23 1.33 5.18 -9.10
N ALA A 24 0.13 4.67 -9.40
CA ALA A 24 -1.08 5.47 -9.55
C ALA A 24 -1.39 6.28 -8.28
N VAL A 25 -1.38 5.64 -7.11
CA VAL A 25 -1.62 6.34 -5.83
C VAL A 25 -0.44 7.24 -5.44
N MET A 26 0.80 6.88 -5.77
CA MET A 26 1.96 7.74 -5.51
C MET A 26 2.00 9.00 -6.39
N LEU A 27 1.32 8.98 -7.54
CA LEU A 27 1.15 10.12 -8.44
C LEU A 27 -0.02 11.03 -8.05
N THR A 28 -0.92 10.59 -7.18
CA THR A 28 -1.92 11.47 -6.61
C THR A 28 -1.27 12.32 -5.51
N SER A 29 -0.94 13.57 -5.84
CA SER A 29 -0.23 14.49 -4.97
C SER A 29 -0.98 14.78 -3.66
N ASP A 30 -2.33 14.82 -3.71
CA ASP A 30 -3.12 15.42 -2.62
C ASP A 30 -4.22 14.52 -2.04
N SER A 31 -4.75 13.54 -2.79
CA SER A 31 -5.71 12.58 -2.22
C SER A 31 -5.99 11.36 -3.10
N TYR A 32 -6.44 10.28 -2.48
CA TYR A 32 -7.03 9.10 -3.11
C TYR A 32 -8.52 9.31 -3.47
N LYS A 33 -9.05 10.55 -3.43
CA LYS A 33 -10.48 10.84 -3.70
C LYS A 33 -10.85 10.56 -5.15
N ASP A 34 -9.96 10.83 -6.10
CA ASP A 34 -10.19 10.45 -7.50
C ASP A 34 -10.30 8.93 -7.64
N TYR A 35 -9.48 8.19 -6.90
CA TYR A 35 -9.58 6.73 -6.87
C TYR A 35 -10.96 6.29 -6.31
N ALA A 36 -11.41 6.89 -5.21
CA ALA A 36 -12.72 6.59 -4.65
C ALA A 36 -13.88 6.93 -5.60
N LYS A 37 -13.80 8.06 -6.30
CA LYS A 37 -14.86 8.59 -7.16
C LYS A 37 -15.03 7.82 -8.47
N TYR A 38 -13.92 7.51 -9.13
CA TYR A 38 -13.92 6.93 -10.48
C TYR A 38 -13.76 5.40 -10.47
N GLY A 39 -13.44 4.83 -9.31
CA GLY A 39 -13.16 3.41 -9.18
C GLY A 39 -11.78 3.04 -9.73
N ARG A 40 -11.41 1.78 -9.55
CA ARG A 40 -10.02 1.33 -9.77
C ARG A 40 -9.59 1.36 -11.22
N GLU A 41 -10.44 0.91 -12.13
CA GLU A 41 -10.09 0.77 -13.55
C GLU A 41 -9.78 2.14 -14.17
N GLU A 42 -10.71 3.09 -14.07
CA GLU A 42 -10.51 4.45 -14.55
C GLU A 42 -9.34 5.15 -13.86
N PHE A 43 -9.13 4.88 -12.56
CA PHE A 43 -7.98 5.41 -11.83
C PHE A 43 -6.63 4.92 -12.40
N LEU A 44 -6.51 3.63 -12.71
CA LEU A 44 -5.29 3.08 -13.31
C LEU A 44 -5.10 3.59 -14.74
N ASP A 45 -6.16 3.70 -15.53
CA ASP A 45 -6.09 4.23 -16.90
C ASP A 45 -5.61 5.68 -16.91
N ASN A 46 -6.14 6.50 -16.01
CA ASN A 46 -5.70 7.88 -15.86
C ASN A 46 -4.25 7.97 -15.38
N ALA A 47 -3.81 7.06 -14.50
CA ALA A 47 -2.41 6.99 -14.09
C ALA A 47 -1.48 6.61 -15.25
N MET A 48 -1.87 5.65 -16.10
CA MET A 48 -1.08 5.29 -17.28
C MET A 48 -0.91 6.46 -18.25
N LYS A 49 -1.99 7.20 -18.54
CA LYS A 49 -1.93 8.42 -19.36
C LYS A 49 -0.95 9.43 -18.75
N LYS A 50 -1.10 9.72 -17.46
CA LYS A 50 -0.20 10.64 -16.72
C LYS A 50 1.26 10.18 -16.80
N ILE A 51 1.54 8.89 -16.62
CA ILE A 51 2.90 8.34 -16.66
C ILE A 51 3.52 8.51 -18.06
N ASN A 52 2.74 8.29 -19.12
CA ASN A 52 3.23 8.44 -20.50
C ASN A 52 3.60 9.90 -20.83
N ASP A 53 2.98 10.87 -20.16
CA ASP A 53 3.27 12.30 -20.33
C ASP A 53 4.42 12.79 -19.44
N LEU A 54 4.97 11.94 -18.56
CA LEU A 54 6.10 12.32 -17.70
C LEU A 54 7.42 12.34 -18.48
N SER A 55 8.27 13.31 -18.17
CA SER A 55 9.66 13.29 -18.65
C SER A 55 10.45 12.13 -18.03
N ASP A 56 11.51 11.70 -18.72
CA ASP A 56 12.41 10.64 -18.23
C ASP A 56 12.93 10.91 -16.81
N SER A 57 13.24 12.18 -16.50
CA SER A 57 13.68 12.58 -15.15
C SER A 57 12.59 12.33 -14.11
N LYS A 58 11.33 12.65 -14.42
CA LYS A 58 10.19 12.40 -13.53
C LYS A 58 9.89 10.91 -13.38
N ILE A 59 10.01 10.13 -14.46
CA ILE A 59 9.90 8.67 -14.41
C ILE A 59 10.98 8.08 -13.50
N GLN A 60 12.23 8.53 -13.62
CA GLN A 60 13.32 8.08 -12.76
C GLN A 60 13.10 8.46 -11.29
N GLN A 61 12.62 9.68 -11.01
CA GLN A 61 12.28 10.11 -9.65
C GLN A 61 11.16 9.24 -9.05
N LEU A 62 10.09 8.99 -9.80
CA LEU A 62 8.99 8.15 -9.38
C LEU A 62 9.46 6.71 -9.11
N GLY A 63 10.29 6.14 -9.99
CA GLY A 63 10.87 4.81 -9.82
C GLY A 63 11.77 4.71 -8.57
N LYS A 64 12.58 5.73 -8.29
CA LYS A 64 13.38 5.81 -7.06
C LYS A 64 12.50 5.87 -5.82
N LYS A 65 11.47 6.72 -5.81
CA LYS A 65 10.50 6.84 -4.71
C LYS A 65 9.78 5.52 -4.47
N PHE A 66 9.29 4.86 -5.51
CA PHE A 66 8.66 3.55 -5.42
C PHE A 66 9.60 2.51 -4.79
N LYS A 67 10.84 2.42 -5.28
CA LYS A 67 11.83 1.47 -4.76
C LYS A 67 12.13 1.71 -3.27
N SER A 68 12.32 2.97 -2.86
CA SER A 68 12.56 3.29 -1.45
C SER A 68 11.35 2.94 -0.58
N THR A 69 10.14 3.21 -1.04
CA THR A 69 8.90 2.84 -0.35
C THR A 69 8.79 1.32 -0.16
N MET A 70 9.10 0.53 -1.19
CA MET A 70 9.09 -0.94 -1.09
C MET A 70 10.10 -1.47 -0.07
N ILE A 71 11.28 -0.86 -0.01
CA ILE A 71 12.31 -1.22 0.98
C ILE A 71 11.81 -0.91 2.40
N VAL A 72 11.24 0.28 2.63
CA VAL A 72 10.69 0.65 3.94
C VAL A 72 9.58 -0.31 4.36
N CYS A 73 8.64 -0.65 3.47
CA CYS A 73 7.60 -1.64 3.75
C CYS A 73 8.20 -3.00 4.11
N GLN A 74 9.24 -3.46 3.40
CA GLN A 74 9.91 -4.72 3.70
C GLN A 74 10.62 -4.70 5.06
N GLU A 75 11.27 -3.61 5.42
CA GLU A 75 11.98 -3.49 6.71
C GLU A 75 11.01 -3.45 7.91
N ILE A 76 9.82 -2.88 7.71
CA ILE A 76 8.76 -2.83 8.72
C ILE A 76 8.05 -4.17 8.84
N PHE A 77 7.52 -4.70 7.73
CA PHE A 77 6.59 -5.84 7.74
C PHE A 77 7.23 -7.19 7.42
N GLY A 78 8.46 -7.21 6.90
CA GLY A 78 9.15 -8.43 6.48
C GLY A 78 8.32 -9.24 5.47
N ASP A 79 8.30 -10.55 5.65
CA ASP A 79 7.54 -11.47 4.78
C ASP A 79 6.02 -11.26 4.80
N GLU A 80 5.50 -10.52 5.78
CA GLU A 80 4.08 -10.19 5.91
C GLU A 80 3.71 -8.88 5.20
N ALA A 81 4.66 -8.25 4.50
CA ALA A 81 4.42 -7.03 3.74
C ALA A 81 3.22 -7.16 2.78
N PHE A 82 2.30 -6.21 2.89
CA PHE A 82 1.08 -6.10 2.07
C PHE A 82 0.14 -7.31 2.15
N ARG A 83 0.20 -8.07 3.26
CA ARG A 83 -0.72 -9.17 3.56
C ARG A 83 -1.60 -8.80 4.74
N LYS A 84 -2.78 -9.44 4.81
CA LYS A 84 -3.60 -9.36 6.01
C LYS A 84 -2.88 -10.08 7.16
N PRO A 85 -2.96 -9.57 8.40
CA PRO A 85 -2.55 -10.29 9.59
C PRO A 85 -3.25 -11.64 9.67
N LYS A 86 -2.50 -12.69 10.03
CA LYS A 86 -3.02 -14.05 10.19
C LYS A 86 -3.16 -14.38 11.67
N LYS A 87 -4.15 -15.21 12.01
CA LYS A 87 -4.23 -15.80 13.35
C LYS A 87 -3.19 -16.93 13.52
N PRO A 88 -2.83 -17.30 14.76
CA PRO A 88 -1.96 -18.45 15.00
C PRO A 88 -2.47 -19.69 14.27
N LYS A 89 -1.55 -20.48 13.70
CA LYS A 89 -1.83 -21.70 12.93
C LYS A 89 -2.54 -21.50 11.58
N GLN A 90 -2.83 -20.27 11.16
CA GLN A 90 -3.33 -20.00 9.81
C GLN A 90 -2.20 -19.91 8.77
N ARG A 91 -2.50 -20.29 7.53
CA ARG A 91 -1.61 -20.05 6.38
C ARG A 91 -1.50 -18.54 6.14
N LYS A 92 -0.36 -18.09 5.59
CA LYS A 92 -0.18 -16.68 5.21
C LYS A 92 -1.22 -16.29 4.16
N PHE A 93 -1.87 -15.14 4.36
CA PHE A 93 -2.72 -14.56 3.32
C PHE A 93 -1.89 -14.19 2.10
N PRO A 94 -2.45 -14.23 0.88
CA PRO A 94 -1.75 -13.72 -0.29
C PRO A 94 -1.46 -12.22 -0.17
N VAL A 95 -0.50 -11.72 -0.96
CA VAL A 95 -0.31 -10.28 -1.17
C VAL A 95 -1.62 -9.69 -1.70
N ASN A 96 -2.04 -8.60 -1.09
CA ASN A 96 -3.34 -7.97 -1.31
C ASN A 96 -3.17 -6.61 -2.00
N LYS A 97 -3.91 -6.38 -3.10
CA LYS A 97 -3.80 -5.17 -3.93
C LYS A 97 -4.16 -3.90 -3.15
N ALA A 98 -5.25 -3.94 -2.39
CA ALA A 98 -5.69 -2.82 -1.56
C ALA A 98 -4.61 -2.42 -0.53
N LEU A 99 -4.04 -3.41 0.18
CA LEU A 99 -2.94 -3.15 1.12
C LEU A 99 -1.67 -2.68 0.42
N PHE A 100 -1.35 -3.22 -0.76
CA PHE A 100 -0.20 -2.78 -1.54
C PHE A 100 -0.31 -1.30 -1.90
N GLU A 101 -1.45 -0.88 -2.44
CA GLU A 101 -1.73 0.51 -2.80
C GLU A 101 -1.73 1.42 -1.57
N THR A 102 -2.51 1.09 -0.54
CA THR A 102 -2.68 1.96 0.64
C THR A 102 -1.38 2.14 1.43
N TRP A 103 -0.61 1.07 1.67
CA TRP A 103 0.70 1.21 2.33
C TRP A 103 1.69 1.96 1.45
N SER A 104 1.70 1.71 0.13
CA SER A 104 2.61 2.44 -0.78
C SER A 104 2.33 3.94 -0.76
N PHE A 105 1.06 4.33 -0.82
CA PHE A 105 0.66 5.73 -0.72
C PHE A 105 1.21 6.36 0.55
N HIS A 106 0.79 5.86 1.72
CA HIS A 106 1.13 6.50 2.99
C HIS A 106 2.63 6.51 3.28
N ILE A 107 3.31 5.37 3.11
CA ILE A 107 4.76 5.29 3.35
C ILE A 107 5.54 6.19 2.39
N SER A 108 5.07 6.39 1.16
CA SER A 108 5.74 7.28 0.21
C SER A 108 5.64 8.77 0.56
N GLN A 109 4.70 9.17 1.41
CA GLN A 109 4.52 10.57 1.83
C GLN A 109 5.26 10.92 3.12
N LEU A 110 5.78 9.93 3.84
CA LEU A 110 6.50 10.16 5.09
C LEU A 110 7.90 10.73 4.83
N ASN A 111 8.31 11.64 5.70
CA ASN A 111 9.67 12.15 5.71
C ASN A 111 10.63 11.18 6.41
N SER A 112 11.94 11.45 6.33
CA SER A 112 12.97 10.57 6.89
C SER A 112 12.83 10.35 8.41
N GLN A 113 12.41 11.37 9.18
CA GLN A 113 12.25 11.25 10.63
C GLN A 113 11.06 10.35 10.99
N GLU A 114 9.93 10.53 10.30
CA GLU A 114 8.73 9.70 10.45
C GLU A 114 9.00 8.25 10.08
N ILE A 115 9.72 8.00 8.98
CA ILE A 115 10.13 6.66 8.57
C ILE A 115 10.99 6.00 9.65
N GLN A 116 11.96 6.72 10.23
CA GLN A 116 12.78 6.15 11.31
C GLN A 116 11.95 5.85 12.56
N LYS A 117 11.02 6.74 12.93
CA LYS A 117 10.10 6.48 14.05
C LYS A 117 9.25 5.23 13.82
N LEU A 118 8.66 5.07 12.63
CA LEU A 118 7.92 3.86 12.29
C LEU A 118 8.77 2.59 12.32
N LYS A 119 10.02 2.64 11.85
CA LYS A 119 10.93 1.48 11.90
C LYS A 119 11.27 1.08 13.33
N MET A 120 11.55 2.04 14.20
CA MET A 120 11.80 1.79 15.63
C MET A 120 10.57 1.20 16.31
N ARG A 121 9.36 1.65 15.92
CA ARG A 121 8.08 1.23 16.49
C ARG A 121 7.33 0.22 15.62
N LYS A 122 8.04 -0.54 14.78
CA LYS A 122 7.39 -1.43 13.80
C LYS A 122 6.46 -2.47 14.45
N GLN A 123 6.79 -2.95 15.66
CA GLN A 123 5.94 -3.91 16.35
C GLN A 123 4.63 -3.27 16.82
N ASP A 124 4.65 -2.03 17.28
CA ASP A 124 3.45 -1.27 17.64
C ASP A 124 2.55 -1.07 16.41
N LEU A 125 3.15 -0.70 15.27
CA LEU A 125 2.44 -0.54 14.00
C LEU A 125 1.77 -1.85 13.56
N ILE A 126 2.48 -2.97 13.62
CA ILE A 126 1.94 -4.29 13.27
C ILE A 126 0.81 -4.69 14.22
N ASN A 127 0.96 -4.46 15.52
CA ASN A 127 -0.04 -4.80 16.53
C ASN A 127 -1.31 -3.94 16.38
N GLN A 128 -1.16 -2.63 16.15
CA GLN A 128 -2.26 -1.71 15.88
C GLN A 128 -2.99 -2.11 14.60
N PHE A 129 -2.25 -2.36 13.51
CA PHE A 129 -2.84 -2.84 12.27
C PHE A 129 -3.65 -4.14 12.48
N ALA A 130 -3.09 -5.14 13.16
CA ALA A 130 -3.80 -6.38 13.49
C ALA A 130 -5.07 -6.14 14.32
N LYS A 131 -5.01 -5.25 15.31
CA LYS A 131 -6.16 -4.87 16.14
C LYS A 131 -7.28 -4.23 15.31
N TYR A 132 -6.95 -3.33 14.38
CA TYR A 132 -7.95 -2.76 13.47
C TYR A 132 -8.55 -3.84 12.57
N VAL A 133 -7.73 -4.71 11.96
CA VAL A 133 -8.23 -5.82 11.13
C VAL A 133 -9.17 -6.76 11.90
N ASP A 134 -8.91 -7.03 13.17
CA ASP A 134 -9.74 -7.94 13.98
C ASP A 134 -11.03 -7.30 14.52
N LYS A 135 -11.00 -6.00 14.84
CA LYS A 135 -12.12 -5.33 15.53
C LYS A 135 -13.03 -4.53 14.61
N ASP A 136 -12.50 -4.06 13.49
CA ASP A 136 -13.21 -3.20 12.54
C ASP A 136 -13.61 -4.01 11.30
N LYS A 137 -14.89 -4.40 11.26
CA LYS A 137 -15.45 -5.20 10.17
C LYS A 137 -15.47 -4.45 8.83
N GLU A 138 -15.66 -3.13 8.87
CA GLU A 138 -15.64 -2.29 7.67
C GLU A 138 -14.23 -2.21 7.14
N PHE A 139 -13.23 -2.01 8.01
CA PHE A 139 -11.84 -2.03 7.61
C PHE A 139 -11.43 -3.39 7.03
N PHE A 140 -11.83 -4.49 7.68
CA PHE A 140 -11.55 -5.82 7.15
C PHE A 140 -12.12 -6.02 5.73
N LYS A 141 -13.34 -5.51 5.49
CA LYS A 141 -14.00 -5.57 4.18
C LYS A 141 -13.27 -4.71 3.15
N SER A 142 -12.92 -3.47 3.48
CA SER A 142 -12.23 -2.53 2.58
C SER A 142 -10.85 -3.02 2.12
N ILE A 143 -10.18 -3.87 2.91
CA ILE A 143 -8.92 -4.53 2.52
C ILE A 143 -9.13 -5.95 1.97
N SER A 144 -10.36 -6.43 1.78
CA SER A 144 -10.67 -7.72 1.15
C SER A 144 -10.71 -7.64 -0.37
N GLN A 145 -11.29 -6.57 -0.91
CA GLN A 145 -11.44 -6.30 -2.34
C GLN A 145 -10.90 -4.91 -2.64
N ALA A 146 -10.17 -4.74 -3.75
CA ALA A 146 -9.52 -3.47 -4.06
C ALA A 146 -10.52 -2.34 -4.42
N GLN A 147 -11.71 -2.72 -4.87
CA GLN A 147 -12.78 -1.82 -5.28
C GLN A 147 -13.66 -1.34 -4.12
N ASP A 148 -13.58 -1.99 -2.95
CA ASP A 148 -14.47 -1.70 -1.83
C ASP A 148 -13.90 -0.61 -0.91
N GLN A 149 -14.76 0.33 -0.52
CA GLN A 149 -14.52 1.29 0.57
C GLN A 149 -13.12 1.92 0.52
N ILE A 150 -12.76 2.46 -0.66
CA ILE A 150 -11.44 3.00 -0.95
C ILE A 150 -11.06 4.08 0.06
N GLU A 151 -11.92 5.06 0.31
CA GLU A 151 -11.58 6.13 1.26
C GLU A 151 -11.31 5.57 2.65
N TYR A 152 -12.22 4.72 3.13
CA TYR A 152 -12.14 4.13 4.46
C TYR A 152 -10.80 3.45 4.74
N ARG A 153 -10.31 2.57 3.83
CA ARG A 153 -9.03 1.89 4.07
C ARG A 153 -7.85 2.85 4.13
N PHE A 154 -7.86 3.93 3.34
CA PHE A 154 -6.78 4.90 3.36
C PHE A 154 -6.83 5.72 4.65
N GLU A 155 -8.00 6.19 5.07
CA GLU A 155 -8.18 6.91 6.33
C GLU A 155 -7.79 6.05 7.55
N THR A 156 -8.19 4.77 7.58
CA THR A 156 -7.84 3.87 8.68
C THR A 156 -6.34 3.65 8.78
N ILE A 157 -5.64 3.41 7.65
CA ILE A 157 -4.17 3.25 7.67
C ILE A 157 -3.47 4.55 8.06
N GLU A 158 -3.95 5.70 7.60
CA GLU A 158 -3.42 7.01 8.01
C GLU A 158 -3.51 7.16 9.52
N LYS A 159 -4.67 6.83 10.09
CA LYS A 159 -4.91 6.87 11.53
C LYS A 159 -3.96 5.95 12.29
N ILE A 160 -3.79 4.70 11.85
CA ILE A 160 -2.86 3.73 12.45
C ILE A 160 -1.43 4.29 12.45
N ILE A 161 -0.98 4.87 11.34
CA ILE A 161 0.37 5.47 11.23
C ILE A 161 0.51 6.65 12.20
N LYS A 162 -0.48 7.56 12.23
CA LYS A 162 -0.46 8.72 13.12
C LYS A 162 -0.46 8.34 14.60
N GLU A 163 -1.23 7.34 15.00
CA GLU A 163 -1.21 6.80 16.37
C GLU A 163 0.21 6.36 16.77
N VAL A 164 0.94 5.70 15.87
CA VAL A 164 2.33 5.25 16.14
C VAL A 164 3.37 6.38 16.06
N ILE A 165 3.14 7.38 15.22
CA ILE A 165 4.08 8.51 15.08
C ILE A 165 3.86 9.57 16.17
N ASN A 166 2.67 9.68 16.76
CA ASN A 166 2.36 10.74 17.73
C ASN A 166 2.37 10.29 19.19
N ASP A 167 2.26 8.99 19.47
CA ASP A 167 2.62 8.42 20.79
C ASP A 167 4.12 8.58 21.08
#